data_AF-A0A7C6TWH3-F1
#
_entry.id   AF-A0A7C6TWH3-F1
#
_cell.length_a   1.000
_cell.length_b   1.000
_cell.length_c   1.000
_cell.angle_alpha   90.00
_cell.angle_beta   90.00
_cell.angle_gamma   90.00
#
_symmetry.space_group_name_H-M   'P 1'
#
loop_
_entity.id
_entity.type
_entity.pdbx_description
1 polymer ?
#
loop_
_entity_poly.entity_id
_entity_poly.type
_entity_poly.pdbx_seq_one_letter_code
_entity_poly.pdbx_strand_id
1 'polypeptide(L)' 'MAKKSHNLETLLITNPGARAFFDELPDYVREHIRSRGNNVKTFDALQDYAENLLRGEG' A
#
# COMPACT_ATOMS: atom_id res chain seq x y z
N MET A 1 -18.73 5.04 15.54
CA MET A 1 -17.40 5.66 15.77
C MET A 1 -16.48 5.21 14.66
N ALA A 2 -16.15 6.09 13.71
CA ALA A 2 -15.25 5.77 12.60
C ALA A 2 -13.88 5.38 13.19
N LYS A 3 -13.53 4.09 13.14
CA LYS A 3 -12.16 3.67 13.38
C LYS A 3 -11.33 4.46 12.38
N LYS A 4 -10.57 5.45 12.84
CA LYS A 4 -9.46 6.04 12.09
C LYS A 4 -8.46 4.92 11.92
N SER A 5 -8.73 4.09 10.93
CA SER A 5 -7.91 2.98 10.52
C SER A 5 -6.64 3.62 9.97
N HIS A 6 -5.59 3.68 10.78
CA HIS A 6 -4.23 3.94 10.31
C HIS A 6 -3.85 2.78 9.38
N ASN A 7 -4.42 2.78 8.18
CA ASN A 7 -4.43 1.69 7.22
C ASN A 7 -4.12 2.28 5.85
N LEU A 8 -3.75 1.41 4.91
CA LEU A 8 -3.47 1.74 3.52
C LEU A 8 -4.43 2.78 2.93
N GLU A 9 -5.76 2.62 3.04
CA GLU A 9 -6.72 3.59 2.49
C GLU A 9 -6.54 5.01 3.03
N THR A 10 -6.31 5.17 4.33
CA THR A 10 -6.05 6.49 4.92
C THR A 10 -4.76 7.08 4.35
N LEU A 11 -3.72 6.27 4.18
CA LEU A 11 -2.47 6.70 3.55
C LEU A 11 -2.71 7.15 2.10
N LEU A 12 -3.46 6.37 1.32
CA LEU A 12 -3.76 6.69 -0.08
C LEU A 12 -4.64 7.94 -0.23
N ILE A 13 -5.52 8.23 0.73
CA ILE A 13 -6.36 9.45 0.71
C ILE A 13 -5.56 10.68 1.14
N THR A 14 -4.73 10.54 2.17
CA THR A 14 -4.00 11.68 2.77
C THR A 14 -2.70 12.02 2.05
N ASN A 15 -2.11 11.05 1.33
CA ASN A 15 -0.86 11.23 0.62
C ASN A 15 -1.04 10.91 -0.88
N PRO A 16 -1.14 11.95 -1.75
CA PRO A 16 -1.30 11.74 -3.19
C PRO A 16 -0.09 11.05 -3.83
N GLY A 17 1.12 11.20 -3.27
CA GLY A 17 2.30 10.47 -3.73
C GLY A 17 2.19 8.97 -3.47
N ALA A 18 1.67 8.58 -2.29
CA ALA A 18 1.38 7.19 -1.98
C ALA A 18 0.31 6.62 -2.93
N ARG A 19 -0.69 7.43 -3.28
CA ARG A 19 -1.72 7.04 -4.23
C ARG A 19 -1.17 6.79 -5.63
N ALA A 20 -0.38 7.72 -6.15
CA ALA A 20 0.22 7.60 -7.47
C ALA A 20 1.11 6.36 -7.56
N PHE A 21 2.01 6.19 -6.58
CA PHE A 21 2.85 4.99 -6.50
C PHE A 21 2.03 3.71 -6.45
N PHE A 22 0.99 3.66 -5.60
CA PHE A 22 0.13 2.49 -5.49
C PHE A 22 -0.55 2.16 -6.81
N ASP A 23 -1.10 3.16 -7.53
CA ASP A 23 -1.78 2.95 -8.82
C ASP A 23 -0.83 2.54 -9.95
N GLU A 24 0.47 2.85 -9.86
CA GLU A 24 1.50 2.37 -10.81
C GLU A 24 1.90 0.90 -10.59
N LEU A 25 1.56 0.31 -9.42
CA LEU A 25 1.90 -1.09 -9.13
C LEU A 25 1.07 -2.08 -9.97
N PRO A 26 1.64 -3.25 -10.33
CA PRO A 26 0.89 -4.33 -10.97
C PRO A 26 -0.36 -4.72 -10.17
N ASP A 27 -1.38 -5.21 -10.87
CA ASP A 27 -2.66 -5.55 -10.24
C ASP A 27 -2.50 -6.55 -9.10
N TYR A 28 -1.70 -7.61 -9.31
CA TYR A 28 -1.41 -8.61 -8.28
C TYR A 28 -0.74 -8.02 -7.03
N VAL A 29 0.18 -7.04 -7.19
CA VAL A 29 0.84 -6.36 -6.07
C VAL A 29 -0.17 -5.51 -5.30
N ARG A 30 -1.01 -4.77 -6.02
CA ARG A 30 -2.08 -3.96 -5.44
C ARG A 30 -3.10 -4.82 -4.68
N GLU A 31 -3.48 -5.98 -5.21
CA GLU A 31 -4.37 -6.93 -4.55
C GLU A 31 -3.74 -7.51 -3.28
N HIS A 32 -2.47 -7.92 -3.33
CA HIS A 32 -1.74 -8.40 -2.16
C HIS A 32 -1.64 -7.32 -1.07
N ILE A 33 -1.28 -6.09 -1.46
CA ILE A 33 -1.23 -4.95 -0.54
C ILE A 33 -2.61 -4.63 0.00
N ARG A 34 -3.70 -4.71 -0.77
CA ARG A 34 -5.06 -4.51 -0.24
C ARG A 34 -5.45 -5.59 0.78
N SER A 35 -5.09 -6.84 0.51
CA SER A 35 -5.39 -7.98 1.37
C SER A 35 -4.64 -7.92 2.71
N ARG A 36 -3.38 -7.44 2.72
CA ARG A 36 -2.53 -7.37 3.93
C ARG A 36 -2.17 -5.95 4.39
N GLY A 37 -2.76 -4.93 3.79
CA GLY A 37 -2.42 -3.50 3.96
C GLY A 37 -2.84 -2.87 5.28
N ASN A 38 -3.38 -3.67 6.20
CA ASN A 38 -3.72 -3.23 7.55
C ASN A 38 -2.47 -2.77 8.34
N ASN A 39 -1.28 -3.23 7.95
CA ASN A 39 0.01 -2.81 8.54
C ASN A 39 0.73 -1.72 7.71
N VAL A 40 0.23 -1.35 6.54
CA VAL A 40 0.85 -0.32 5.69
C VAL A 40 0.28 1.04 6.09
N LYS A 41 1.08 1.81 6.83
CA LYS A 41 0.66 3.09 7.44
C LYS A 41 1.42 4.30 6.93
N THR A 42 2.58 4.05 6.31
CA THR A 42 3.50 5.07 5.82
C THR A 42 3.85 4.78 4.37
N PHE A 43 4.29 5.80 3.65
CA PHE A 43 4.73 5.66 2.27
C PHE A 43 5.94 4.73 2.15
N ASP A 44 6.89 4.84 3.09
CA ASP A 44 8.07 3.96 3.18
C ASP A 44 7.69 2.48 3.32
N ALA A 45 6.75 2.16 4.22
CA ALA A 45 6.25 0.78 4.38
C ALA A 45 5.49 0.28 3.16
N LEU A 46 4.84 1.17 2.41
CA LEU A 46 4.18 0.83 1.14
C LEU A 46 5.22 0.49 0.08
N GLN A 47 6.30 1.28 -0.04
CA GLN A 47 7.38 1.03 -0.98
C GLN A 47 8.12 -0.27 -0.66
N ASP A 48 8.56 -0.46 0.59
CA ASP A 48 9.27 -1.67 1.01
C ASP A 48 8.43 -2.93 0.76
N TYR A 49 7.14 -2.89 1.09
CA TYR A 49 6.26 -4.03 0.87
C TYR A 49 6.03 -4.31 -0.62
N ALA A 50 5.87 -3.27 -1.43
CA ALA A 50 5.76 -3.42 -2.88
C ALA A 50 7.04 -3.99 -3.48
N GLU A 51 8.21 -3.50 -3.06
CA GLU A 51 9.51 -4.02 -3.52
C GLU A 51 9.71 -5.48 -3.15
N ASN A 52 9.33 -5.89 -1.93
CA ASN A 52 9.41 -7.28 -1.50
C ASN A 52 8.52 -8.20 -2.35
N LEU A 53 7.32 -7.75 -2.71
CA LEU A 53 6.43 -8.49 -3.60
C LEU A 53 6.99 -8.57 -5.03
N LEU A 54 7.50 -7.47 -5.57
CA LEU A 54 8.07 -7.39 -6.91
C LEU A 54 9.36 -8.24 -7.04
N ARG A 55 10.16 -8.35 -5.98
CA ARG A 55 11.35 -9.21 -5.95
C ARG A 55 11.02 -10.69 -5.71
N GLY A 56 9.91 -10.97 -5.03
CA GLY A 56 9.49 -12.33 -4.66
C GLY A 56 8.74 -13.10 -5.75
N GLU A 57 8.23 -12.40 -6.77
CA GLU A 57 7.68 -13.00 -7.99
C GLU A 57 8.72 -13.12 -9.12
N GLY A 58 9.95 -13.54 -8.77
CA GLY A 58 11.05 -13.84 -9.69
C GLY A 58 11.49 -15.29 -9.59
#